data_AF-A0A9W6NW32-F1
#
_entry.id   AF-A0A9W6NW32-F1
#
_cell.length_a   1.000
_cell.length_b   1.000
_cell.length_c   1.000
_cell.angle_alpha   90.00
_cell.angle_beta   90.00
_cell.angle_gamma   90.00
#
_symmetry.space_group_name_H-M   'P 1'
#
loop_
_entity.id
_entity.type
_entity.pdbx_description
1 polymer ?
#
loop_
_entity_poly.entity_id
_entity_poly.type
_entity_poly.pdbx_seq_one_letter_code
_entity_poly.pdbx_strand_id
1 'polypeptide(L)'
;MTDLVASALTPDDLEEQVSWFEGRRRLSMEEYRTYFALEVELETRFIAGAAGHARCHDFGGAAAAIGQVVELNRVLLRITHRELAELTPGPSPDREELTDRRDRVDGFLLLTLGIQAEYEASQQLALGDLQEAKVALQEAVDRFEELAKSGLPYSPVGSDRWSLARMNRDFLDALALFRGARYESAHDKFREAAARYDHEIRRLREQNTTGYRDAVLQENLLSELADRHTYARVLRAVSAAFTFVQKNDFEEAAKSAEDAVGLGERWLDRVVGADLPEIQRDIRSQELCLYQGWAAWIEAERAIDRKDWTGCDANLRAARDRWTESTDLGIRNGLRGVVVGQADMGSMELLLLATRRRRDIEERLGVEIDRLRRDIRDHAPPVYITNTNQQGDTMTTNRSVSFSSQGDMRGNFAGESVVGATYTDNSQSIESGMSLRELAKELAELRDSLAPGVRSEQEKERLEHVRQAEEAARAGDEKSMKEHLAAAGKWALAFAEKLALSAAEVAIRASIGA
;
A
#
# COMPACT_ATOMS: atom_id res chain seq x y z
N MET A 1 24.22 -42.22 20.97
CA MET A 1 24.63 -41.71 22.29
C MET A 1 25.03 -40.25 22.21
N THR A 2 25.73 -39.83 21.16
CA THR A 2 26.14 -38.42 20.93
C THR A 2 24.96 -37.44 20.87
N ASP A 3 23.86 -37.81 20.18
CA ASP A 3 22.67 -36.95 20.07
C ASP A 3 21.97 -36.63 21.40
N LEU A 4 22.09 -37.52 22.40
CA LEU A 4 21.49 -37.32 23.72
C LEU A 4 22.33 -36.41 24.63
N VAL A 5 23.63 -36.25 24.35
CA VAL A 5 24.52 -35.42 25.16
C VAL A 5 24.47 -33.97 24.68
N ALA A 6 24.39 -33.74 23.37
CA ALA A 6 24.33 -32.39 22.79
C ALA A 6 23.07 -31.60 23.22
N SER A 7 21.93 -32.28 23.35
CA SER A 7 20.67 -31.65 23.72
C SER A 7 20.63 -31.11 25.17
N ALA A 8 21.52 -31.57 26.05
CA ALA A 8 21.58 -31.13 27.44
C ALA A 8 22.46 -29.89 27.68
N LEU A 9 23.33 -29.55 26.71
CA LEU A 9 24.24 -28.40 26.81
C LEU A 9 23.47 -27.09 26.62
N THR A 10 23.94 -25.98 27.21
CA THR A 10 23.43 -24.64 26.90
C THR A 10 24.01 -24.13 25.57
N PRO A 11 23.43 -23.08 24.95
CA PRO A 11 24.04 -22.47 23.76
C PRO A 11 25.50 -22.05 23.98
N ASP A 12 25.80 -21.44 25.13
CA ASP A 12 27.16 -21.02 25.49
C ASP A 12 28.13 -22.23 25.60
N ASP A 13 27.68 -23.33 26.20
CA ASP A 13 28.49 -24.57 26.29
C ASP A 13 28.76 -25.18 24.90
N LEU A 14 27.79 -25.08 23.98
CA LEU A 14 27.95 -25.54 22.60
C LEU A 14 28.93 -24.64 21.84
N GLU A 15 28.82 -23.32 21.98
CA GLU A 15 29.74 -22.35 21.38
C GLU A 15 31.19 -22.58 21.84
N GLU A 16 31.40 -22.82 23.14
CA GLU A 16 32.74 -23.12 23.68
C GLU A 16 33.31 -24.41 23.07
N GLN A 17 32.51 -25.47 22.99
CA GLN A 17 32.95 -26.74 22.41
C GLN A 17 33.21 -26.65 20.91
N VAL A 18 32.33 -25.99 20.16
CA VAL A 18 32.50 -25.71 18.72
C VAL A 18 33.81 -24.94 18.51
N SER A 19 34.01 -23.85 19.25
CA SER A 19 35.23 -23.02 19.18
C SER A 19 36.50 -23.82 19.48
N TRP A 20 36.44 -24.77 20.41
CA TRP A 20 37.57 -25.65 20.72
C TRP A 20 38.00 -26.50 19.52
N PHE A 21 37.05 -27.08 18.78
CA PHE A 21 37.35 -27.84 17.55
C PHE A 21 37.88 -26.93 16.44
N GLU A 22 37.32 -25.73 16.29
CA GLU A 22 37.73 -24.76 15.27
C GLU A 22 39.19 -24.32 15.41
N GLY A 23 39.67 -24.19 16.66
CA GLY A 23 41.06 -23.84 16.97
C GLY A 23 42.08 -24.94 16.66
N ARG A 24 41.64 -26.18 16.36
CA ARG A 24 42.57 -27.28 16.09
C ARG A 24 43.08 -27.24 14.66
N ARG A 25 44.37 -27.51 14.51
CA ARG A 25 45.04 -27.57 13.20
C ARG A 25 44.48 -28.68 12.29
N ARG A 26 44.09 -29.80 12.89
CA ARG A 26 43.54 -30.97 12.20
C ARG A 26 42.58 -31.69 13.13
N LEU A 27 41.52 -32.26 12.55
CA LEU A 27 40.57 -33.11 13.25
C LEU A 27 40.72 -34.55 12.73
N SER A 28 40.66 -35.53 13.64
CA SER A 28 40.36 -36.90 13.21
C SER A 28 38.94 -36.97 12.64
N MET A 29 38.61 -37.99 11.85
CA MET A 29 37.24 -38.13 11.33
C MET A 29 36.19 -38.29 12.44
N GLU A 30 36.55 -38.89 13.58
CA GLU A 30 35.66 -38.96 14.74
C GLU A 30 35.47 -37.59 15.42
N GLU A 31 36.55 -36.83 15.56
CA GLU A 31 36.50 -35.44 16.06
C GLU A 31 35.68 -34.55 15.12
N TYR A 32 35.85 -34.67 13.81
CA TYR A 32 35.07 -33.92 12.81
C TYR A 32 33.59 -34.31 12.83
N ARG A 33 33.25 -35.60 12.97
CA ARG A 33 31.86 -36.04 13.14
C ARG A 33 31.22 -35.45 14.40
N THR A 34 32.00 -35.36 15.49
CA THR A 34 31.55 -34.77 16.76
C THR A 34 31.34 -33.25 16.61
N TYR A 35 32.32 -32.55 16.02
CA TYR A 35 32.23 -31.13 15.70
C TYR A 35 30.98 -30.81 14.87
N PHE A 36 30.79 -31.52 13.76
CA PHE A 36 29.63 -31.33 12.88
C PHE A 36 28.30 -31.56 13.62
N ALA A 37 28.22 -32.56 14.49
CA ALA A 37 27.00 -32.82 15.26
C ALA A 37 26.69 -31.69 16.28
N LEU A 38 27.72 -31.15 16.93
CA LEU A 38 27.58 -30.03 17.87
C LEU A 38 27.18 -28.74 17.15
N GLU A 39 27.76 -28.49 15.98
CA GLU A 39 27.42 -27.33 15.17
C GLU A 39 25.98 -27.40 14.67
N VAL A 40 25.53 -28.53 14.12
CA VAL A 40 24.13 -28.70 13.68
C VAL A 40 23.13 -28.48 14.82
N GLU A 41 23.47 -28.91 16.04
CA GLU A 41 22.64 -28.62 17.22
C GLU A 41 22.61 -27.11 17.54
N LEU A 42 23.76 -26.43 17.49
CA LEU A 42 23.86 -24.99 17.73
C LEU A 42 23.10 -24.18 16.65
N GLU A 43 23.26 -24.54 15.38
CA GLU A 43 22.49 -23.97 14.25
C GLU A 43 20.99 -24.12 14.46
N THR A 44 20.55 -25.32 14.87
CA THR A 44 19.13 -25.60 15.12
C THR A 44 18.56 -24.66 16.18
N ARG A 45 19.34 -24.35 17.22
CA ARG A 45 18.94 -23.41 18.27
C ARG A 45 18.90 -21.97 17.78
N PHE A 46 19.87 -21.53 16.99
CA PHE A 46 19.84 -20.21 16.39
C PHE A 46 18.69 -20.03 15.41
N ILE A 47 18.36 -21.04 14.61
CA ILE A 47 17.20 -21.01 13.71
C ILE A 47 15.89 -20.96 14.51
N ALA A 48 15.77 -21.73 15.59
CA ALA A 48 14.63 -21.66 16.49
C ALA A 48 14.51 -20.28 17.16
N GLY A 49 15.64 -19.68 17.56
CA GLY A 49 15.74 -18.32 18.05
C GLY A 49 15.27 -17.28 17.02
N ALA A 50 15.78 -17.35 15.79
CA ALA A 50 15.38 -16.49 14.69
C ALA A 50 13.87 -16.59 14.40
N ALA A 51 13.30 -17.81 14.40
CA ALA A 51 11.87 -18.02 14.28
C ALA A 51 11.08 -17.46 15.47
N GLY A 52 11.65 -17.44 16.67
CA GLY A 52 11.10 -16.75 17.84
C GLY A 52 11.05 -15.23 17.64
N HIS A 53 12.18 -14.63 17.24
CA HIS A 53 12.28 -13.20 16.93
C HIS A 53 11.30 -12.78 15.83
N ALA A 54 11.25 -13.52 14.71
CA ALA A 54 10.34 -13.25 13.60
C ALA A 54 8.86 -13.34 14.02
N ARG A 55 8.50 -14.32 14.87
CA ARG A 55 7.14 -14.41 15.44
C ARG A 55 6.78 -13.19 16.27
N CYS A 56 7.74 -12.60 16.97
CA CYS A 56 7.59 -11.36 17.72
C CYS A 56 7.71 -10.09 16.87
N HIS A 57 7.80 -10.19 15.53
CA HIS A 57 8.06 -9.08 14.61
C HIS A 57 9.40 -8.35 14.86
N ASP A 58 10.34 -8.99 15.56
CA ASP A 58 11.72 -8.53 15.70
C ASP A 58 12.56 -9.07 14.53
N PHE A 59 12.36 -8.51 13.34
CA PHE A 59 13.07 -8.97 12.14
C PHE A 59 14.58 -8.68 12.18
N GLY A 60 15.00 -7.64 12.91
CA GLY A 60 16.42 -7.34 13.13
C GLY A 60 17.11 -8.41 13.97
N GLY A 61 16.49 -8.82 15.09
CA GLY A 61 16.95 -9.95 15.89
C GLY A 61 16.94 -11.28 15.12
N ALA A 62 15.91 -11.49 14.29
CA ALA A 62 15.83 -12.68 13.44
C ALA A 62 16.97 -12.74 12.40
N ALA A 63 17.23 -11.62 11.71
CA ALA A 63 18.34 -11.50 10.76
C ALA A 63 19.70 -11.71 11.46
N ALA A 64 19.91 -11.11 12.64
CA ALA A 64 21.13 -11.28 13.42
C ALA A 64 21.37 -12.74 13.84
N ALA A 65 20.33 -13.44 14.29
CA ALA A 65 20.41 -14.85 14.65
C ALA A 65 20.74 -15.74 13.43
N ILE A 66 20.15 -15.47 12.25
CA ILE A 66 20.54 -16.17 11.01
C ILE A 66 21.97 -15.82 10.60
N GLY A 67 22.41 -14.57 10.83
CA GLY A 67 23.80 -14.17 10.62
C GLY A 67 24.80 -15.04 11.40
N GLN A 68 24.47 -15.44 12.64
CA GLN A 68 25.29 -16.40 13.40
C GLN A 68 25.34 -17.78 12.74
N VAL A 69 24.22 -18.27 12.20
CA VAL A 69 24.17 -19.54 11.44
C VAL A 69 25.04 -19.47 10.18
N VAL A 70 25.01 -18.33 9.48
CA VAL A 70 25.86 -18.08 8.30
C VAL A 70 27.34 -18.11 8.66
N GLU A 71 27.74 -17.48 9.77
CA GLU A 71 29.14 -17.50 10.23
C GLU A 71 29.61 -18.90 10.65
N LEU A 72 28.79 -19.66 11.38
CA LEU A 72 29.08 -21.06 11.71
C LEU A 72 29.34 -21.89 10.44
N ASN A 73 28.42 -21.84 9.47
CA ASN A 73 28.53 -22.59 8.22
C ASN A 73 29.75 -22.18 7.38
N ARG A 74 30.14 -20.90 7.41
CA ARG A 74 31.40 -20.44 6.77
C ARG A 74 32.62 -21.07 7.45
N VAL A 75 32.63 -21.20 8.77
CA VAL A 75 33.73 -21.85 9.50
C VAL A 75 33.75 -23.35 9.19
N LEU A 76 32.61 -24.02 9.24
CA LEU A 76 32.49 -25.44 8.90
C LEU A 76 32.93 -25.76 7.49
N LEU A 77 32.55 -24.93 6.52
CA LEU A 77 32.96 -25.10 5.14
C LEU A 77 34.48 -25.01 5.01
N ARG A 78 35.11 -24.02 5.67
CA ARG A 78 36.58 -23.89 5.71
C ARG A 78 37.26 -25.10 6.34
N ILE A 79 36.73 -25.61 7.46
CA ILE A 79 37.27 -26.80 8.13
C ILE A 79 37.09 -28.03 7.23
N THR A 80 35.92 -28.19 6.62
CA THR A 80 35.64 -29.31 5.71
C THR A 80 36.58 -29.31 4.52
N HIS A 81 36.85 -28.15 3.91
CA HIS A 81 37.85 -28.01 2.85
C HIS A 81 39.27 -28.35 3.32
N ARG A 82 39.65 -27.90 4.51
CA ARG A 82 40.95 -28.21 5.12
C ARG A 82 41.12 -29.72 5.29
N GLU A 83 40.15 -30.40 5.93
CA GLU A 83 40.24 -31.83 6.16
C GLU A 83 40.21 -32.62 4.84
N LEU A 84 39.43 -32.18 3.84
CA LEU A 84 39.38 -32.79 2.52
C LEU A 84 40.72 -32.68 1.75
N ALA A 85 41.48 -31.60 1.96
CA ALA A 85 42.78 -31.37 1.34
C ALA A 85 43.89 -32.25 1.95
N GLU A 86 43.75 -32.63 3.22
CA GLU A 86 44.69 -33.50 3.93
C GLU A 86 44.49 -35.00 3.64
N LEU A 87 43.37 -35.37 3.03
CA LEU A 87 43.12 -36.75 2.58
C LEU A 87 43.86 -37.04 1.27
N THR A 88 44.47 -38.23 1.20
CA THR A 88 45.13 -38.72 -0.02
C THR A 88 44.17 -38.67 -1.21
N PRO A 89 44.60 -38.19 -2.39
CA PRO A 89 43.78 -38.20 -3.59
C PRO A 89 43.34 -39.64 -3.94
N GLY A 90 42.03 -39.86 -4.03
CA GLY A 90 41.42 -41.15 -4.36
C GLY A 90 40.07 -41.37 -3.69
N PRO A 91 39.28 -42.35 -4.16
CA PRO A 91 38.03 -42.72 -3.50
C PRO A 91 38.34 -43.31 -2.13
N SER A 92 37.78 -42.71 -1.08
CA SER A 92 37.78 -43.25 0.27
C SER A 92 36.47 -42.87 0.97
N PRO A 93 35.96 -43.70 1.90
CA PRO A 93 34.71 -43.41 2.61
C PRO A 93 34.73 -42.03 3.29
N ASP A 94 35.86 -41.66 3.89
CA ASP A 94 36.03 -40.37 4.56
C ASP A 94 35.98 -39.20 3.58
N ARG A 95 36.56 -39.34 2.38
CA ARG A 95 36.52 -38.30 1.34
C ARG A 95 35.10 -38.12 0.80
N GLU A 96 34.37 -39.22 0.59
CA GLU A 96 32.97 -39.18 0.15
C GLU A 96 32.09 -38.50 1.21
N GLU A 97 32.25 -38.84 2.49
CA GLU A 97 31.53 -38.21 3.60
C GLU A 97 31.82 -36.71 3.72
N LEU A 98 33.09 -36.30 3.65
CA LEU A 98 33.44 -34.87 3.67
C LEU A 98 32.93 -34.11 2.45
N THR A 99 32.87 -34.76 1.28
CA THR A 99 32.33 -34.15 0.05
C THR A 99 30.81 -33.95 0.16
N ASP A 100 30.07 -34.97 0.63
CA ASP A 100 28.62 -34.85 0.87
C ASP A 100 28.32 -33.75 1.89
N ARG A 101 29.08 -33.67 2.99
CA ARG A 101 28.91 -32.62 4.00
C ARG A 101 29.24 -31.24 3.46
N ARG A 102 30.32 -31.09 2.70
CA ARG A 102 30.65 -29.83 2.02
C ARG A 102 29.46 -29.36 1.17
N ASP A 103 28.93 -30.24 0.33
CA ASP A 103 27.84 -29.87 -0.58
C ASP A 103 26.56 -29.51 0.20
N ARG A 104 26.27 -30.21 1.32
CA ARG A 104 25.15 -29.85 2.22
C ARG A 104 25.34 -28.48 2.84
N VAL A 105 26.54 -28.17 3.33
CA VAL A 105 26.89 -26.89 3.96
C VAL A 105 26.82 -25.76 2.94
N ASP A 106 27.35 -25.96 1.73
CA ASP A 106 27.24 -24.99 0.63
C ASP A 106 25.77 -24.68 0.30
N GLY A 107 24.94 -25.72 0.15
CA GLY A 107 23.52 -25.55 -0.13
C GLY A 107 22.77 -24.85 1.02
N PHE A 108 23.10 -25.20 2.26
CA PHE A 108 22.50 -24.60 3.45
C PHE A 108 22.93 -23.15 3.68
N LEU A 109 24.18 -22.81 3.33
CA LEU A 109 24.69 -21.44 3.38
C LEU A 109 23.93 -20.53 2.40
N LEU A 110 23.67 -20.98 1.17
CA LEU A 110 22.84 -20.22 0.22
C LEU A 110 21.41 -20.04 0.73
N LEU A 111 20.82 -21.08 1.33
CA LEU A 111 19.48 -21.01 1.92
C LEU A 111 19.43 -19.98 3.05
N THR A 112 20.38 -20.02 3.98
CA THR A 112 20.41 -19.14 5.16
C THR A 112 20.71 -17.70 4.79
N LEU A 113 21.60 -17.43 3.82
CA LEU A 113 21.80 -16.09 3.26
C LEU A 113 20.53 -15.52 2.65
N GLY A 114 19.77 -16.33 1.90
CA GLY A 114 18.48 -15.90 1.34
C GLY A 114 17.46 -15.58 2.44
N ILE A 115 17.35 -16.41 3.47
CA ILE A 115 16.44 -16.18 4.62
C ILE A 115 16.84 -14.91 5.40
N GLN A 116 18.15 -14.68 5.60
CA GLN A 116 18.65 -13.47 6.24
C GLN A 116 18.17 -12.23 5.48
N ALA A 117 18.34 -12.22 4.15
CA ALA A 117 17.91 -11.12 3.30
C ALA A 117 16.36 -10.94 3.31
N GLU A 118 15.57 -12.01 3.44
CA GLU A 118 14.11 -11.90 3.65
C GLU A 118 13.75 -11.21 4.99
N TYR A 119 14.49 -11.50 6.07
CA TYR A 119 14.30 -10.83 7.35
C TYR A 119 14.74 -9.37 7.31
N GLU A 120 15.86 -9.07 6.68
CA GLU A 120 16.30 -7.69 6.44
C GLU A 120 15.25 -6.92 5.63
N ALA A 121 14.71 -7.51 4.57
CA ALA A 121 13.63 -6.89 3.80
C ALA A 121 12.37 -6.63 4.65
N SER A 122 11.99 -7.59 5.51
CA SER A 122 10.85 -7.43 6.41
C SER A 122 11.09 -6.33 7.45
N GLN A 123 12.32 -6.19 7.93
CA GLN A 123 12.73 -5.09 8.81
C GLN A 123 12.61 -3.74 8.10
N GLN A 124 13.16 -3.61 6.89
CA GLN A 124 13.08 -2.36 6.12
C GLN A 124 11.62 -2.00 5.78
N LEU A 125 10.80 -2.99 5.45
CA LEU A 125 9.37 -2.80 5.24
C LEU A 125 8.67 -2.27 6.49
N ALA A 126 8.98 -2.82 7.67
CA ALA A 126 8.45 -2.34 8.95
C ALA A 126 8.87 -0.89 9.22
N LEU A 127 10.13 -0.53 8.92
CA LEU A 127 10.63 0.84 8.99
C LEU A 127 10.01 1.78 7.93
N GLY A 128 9.25 1.24 6.98
CA GLY A 128 8.59 2.00 5.92
C GLY A 128 9.48 2.26 4.69
N ASP A 129 10.72 1.77 4.68
CA ASP A 129 11.65 1.91 3.55
C ASP A 129 11.42 0.81 2.52
N LEU A 130 10.53 1.11 1.56
CA LEU A 130 10.19 0.16 0.49
C LEU A 130 11.35 -0.08 -0.47
N GLN A 131 12.25 0.89 -0.63
CA GLN A 131 13.33 0.77 -1.60
C GLN A 131 14.40 -0.17 -1.08
N GLU A 132 14.84 0.02 0.17
CA GLU A 132 15.78 -0.90 0.82
C GLU A 132 15.17 -2.30 1.03
N ALA A 133 13.87 -2.38 1.36
CA ALA A 133 13.18 -3.67 1.42
C ALA A 133 13.21 -4.42 0.08
N LYS A 134 13.09 -3.71 -1.04
CA LYS A 134 13.16 -4.29 -2.38
C LYS A 134 14.59 -4.73 -2.74
N VAL A 135 15.61 -3.98 -2.33
CA VAL A 135 17.02 -4.35 -2.51
C VAL A 135 17.32 -5.65 -1.76
N ALA A 136 16.94 -5.74 -0.48
CA ALA A 136 17.13 -6.95 0.31
C ALA A 136 16.35 -8.16 -0.26
N LEU A 137 15.09 -7.97 -0.71
CA LEU A 137 14.36 -9.05 -1.39
C LEU A 137 15.00 -9.47 -2.72
N GLN A 138 15.63 -8.54 -3.44
CA GLN A 138 16.36 -8.89 -4.65
C GLN A 138 17.57 -9.78 -4.32
N GLU A 139 18.32 -9.46 -3.26
CA GLU A 139 19.38 -10.34 -2.78
C GLU A 139 18.83 -11.72 -2.41
N ALA A 140 17.72 -11.81 -1.68
CA ALA A 140 17.07 -13.08 -1.36
C ALA A 140 16.73 -13.88 -2.63
N VAL A 141 16.14 -13.23 -3.65
CA VAL A 141 15.82 -13.84 -4.95
C VAL A 141 17.09 -14.41 -5.60
N ASP A 142 18.18 -13.65 -5.62
CA ASP A 142 19.43 -14.07 -6.26
C ASP A 142 20.04 -15.29 -5.55
N ARG A 143 20.02 -15.31 -4.20
CA ARG A 143 20.52 -16.46 -3.41
C ARG A 143 19.68 -17.72 -3.62
N PHE A 144 18.35 -17.59 -3.59
CA PHE A 144 17.48 -18.74 -3.79
C PHE A 144 17.51 -19.25 -5.23
N GLU A 145 17.68 -18.37 -6.21
CA GLU A 145 17.86 -18.78 -7.61
C GLU A 145 19.17 -19.55 -7.82
N GLU A 146 20.26 -19.09 -7.20
CA GLU A 146 21.55 -19.79 -7.18
C GLU A 146 21.39 -21.18 -6.57
N LEU A 147 20.76 -21.29 -5.39
CA LEU A 147 20.50 -22.57 -4.72
C LEU A 147 19.65 -23.50 -5.60
N ALA A 148 18.56 -23.00 -6.18
CA ALA A 148 17.65 -23.78 -7.02
C ALA A 148 18.36 -24.38 -8.25
N LYS A 149 19.36 -23.67 -8.81
CA LYS A 149 20.11 -24.11 -10.00
C LYS A 149 21.37 -24.92 -9.69
N SER A 150 21.84 -24.89 -8.45
CA SER A 150 23.14 -25.47 -8.07
C SER A 150 23.21 -27.00 -8.11
N GLY A 151 22.08 -27.69 -8.02
CA GLY A 151 22.04 -29.15 -7.82
C GLY A 151 22.52 -29.61 -6.44
N LEU A 152 22.83 -28.66 -5.53
CA LEU A 152 23.20 -28.95 -4.16
C LEU A 152 22.00 -29.50 -3.37
N PRO A 153 22.26 -30.13 -2.20
CA PRO A 153 21.23 -30.34 -1.20
C PRO A 153 20.43 -29.05 -0.93
N TYR A 154 19.14 -29.20 -0.62
CA TYR A 154 18.19 -28.09 -0.44
C TYR A 154 17.77 -27.34 -1.72
N SER A 155 18.25 -27.70 -2.91
CA SER A 155 17.77 -27.10 -4.17
C SER A 155 16.25 -27.10 -4.35
N PRO A 156 15.46 -28.13 -3.94
CA PRO A 156 14.00 -28.04 -4.00
C PRO A 156 13.43 -26.93 -3.10
N VAL A 157 13.92 -26.82 -1.87
CA VAL A 157 13.52 -25.77 -0.93
C VAL A 157 13.92 -24.39 -1.46
N GLY A 158 15.10 -24.28 -2.08
CA GLY A 158 15.56 -23.08 -2.77
C GLY A 158 14.62 -22.68 -3.90
N SER A 159 14.10 -23.63 -4.69
CA SER A 159 13.12 -23.35 -5.75
C SER A 159 11.80 -22.79 -5.18
N ASP A 160 11.30 -23.36 -4.09
CA ASP A 160 10.08 -22.89 -3.44
C ASP A 160 10.27 -21.48 -2.83
N ARG A 161 11.40 -21.25 -2.15
CA ARG A 161 11.75 -19.95 -1.57
C ARG A 161 12.02 -18.88 -2.64
N TRP A 162 12.63 -19.24 -3.76
CA TRP A 162 12.81 -18.34 -4.91
C TRP A 162 11.48 -17.84 -5.45
N SER A 163 10.50 -18.73 -5.61
CA SER A 163 9.15 -18.39 -6.02
C SER A 163 8.50 -17.41 -5.05
N LEU A 164 8.56 -17.69 -3.74
CA LEU A 164 8.04 -16.82 -2.68
C LEU A 164 8.71 -15.44 -2.68
N ALA A 165 10.03 -15.37 -2.68
CA ALA A 165 10.78 -14.11 -2.66
C ALA A 165 10.43 -13.23 -3.87
N ARG A 166 10.28 -13.83 -5.07
CA ARG A 166 9.82 -13.11 -6.27
C ARG A 166 8.40 -12.57 -6.12
N MET A 167 7.48 -13.36 -5.56
CA MET A 167 6.12 -12.89 -5.31
C MET A 167 6.09 -11.75 -4.29
N ASN A 168 6.89 -11.83 -3.23
CA ASN A 168 7.01 -10.78 -2.22
C ASN A 168 7.59 -9.49 -2.81
N ARG A 169 8.57 -9.59 -3.71
CA ARG A 169 9.12 -8.43 -4.42
C ARG A 169 8.08 -7.76 -5.32
N ASP A 170 7.34 -8.54 -6.09
CA ASP A 170 6.27 -8.02 -6.96
C ASP A 170 5.10 -7.42 -6.13
N PHE A 171 4.85 -7.97 -4.94
CA PHE A 171 3.92 -7.40 -3.96
C PHE A 171 4.40 -6.03 -3.44
N LEU A 172 5.71 -5.84 -3.20
CA LEU A 172 6.25 -4.51 -2.83
C LEU A 172 6.08 -3.48 -3.95
N ASP A 173 6.17 -3.88 -5.22
CA ASP A 173 5.88 -2.99 -6.34
C ASP A 173 4.41 -2.53 -6.33
N ALA A 174 3.48 -3.43 -6.01
CA ALA A 174 2.07 -3.08 -5.82
C ALA A 174 1.88 -2.08 -4.67
N LEU A 175 2.58 -2.31 -3.55
CA LEU A 175 2.54 -1.42 -2.39
C LEU A 175 3.13 -0.04 -2.69
N ALA A 176 4.21 0.05 -3.46
CA ALA A 176 4.80 1.32 -3.89
C ALA A 176 3.82 2.11 -4.78
N LEU A 177 3.13 1.44 -5.71
CA LEU A 177 2.07 2.05 -6.52
C LEU A 177 0.91 2.55 -5.65
N PHE A 178 0.50 1.76 -4.66
CA PHE A 178 -0.55 2.13 -3.72
C PHE A 178 -0.18 3.38 -2.91
N ARG A 179 1.02 3.43 -2.33
CA ARG A 179 1.52 4.61 -1.60
C ARG A 179 1.69 5.84 -2.51
N GLY A 180 1.96 5.63 -3.79
CA GLY A 180 2.00 6.67 -4.82
C GLY A 180 0.62 7.11 -5.34
N ALA A 181 -0.48 6.69 -4.70
CA ALA A 181 -1.87 6.97 -5.11
C ALA A 181 -2.23 6.51 -6.54
N ARG A 182 -1.52 5.51 -7.07
CA ARG A 182 -1.80 4.87 -8.37
C ARG A 182 -2.69 3.64 -8.17
N TYR A 183 -3.88 3.84 -7.61
CA TYR A 183 -4.72 2.77 -7.08
C TYR A 183 -5.18 1.75 -8.12
N GLU A 184 -5.48 2.17 -9.34
CA GLU A 184 -5.87 1.25 -10.42
C GLU A 184 -4.72 0.29 -10.78
N SER A 185 -3.51 0.83 -10.97
CA SER A 185 -2.32 0.00 -11.21
C SER A 185 -1.97 -0.89 -10.01
N ALA A 186 -2.14 -0.37 -8.78
CA ALA A 186 -1.93 -1.14 -7.56
C ALA A 186 -2.94 -2.30 -7.44
N HIS A 187 -4.22 -2.04 -7.75
CA HIS A 187 -5.28 -3.05 -7.77
C HIS A 187 -4.94 -4.21 -8.70
N ASP A 188 -4.52 -3.90 -9.93
CA ASP A 188 -4.10 -4.92 -10.90
C ASP A 188 -2.92 -5.74 -10.40
N LYS A 189 -1.91 -5.09 -9.81
CA LYS A 189 -0.74 -5.77 -9.26
C LYS A 189 -1.07 -6.64 -8.05
N PHE A 190 -1.93 -6.19 -7.14
CA PHE A 190 -2.39 -7.03 -6.03
C PHE A 190 -3.23 -8.22 -6.51
N ARG A 191 -4.03 -8.05 -7.56
CA ARG A 191 -4.75 -9.15 -8.21
C ARG A 191 -3.80 -10.19 -8.81
N GLU A 192 -2.77 -9.75 -9.52
CA GLU A 192 -1.72 -10.63 -10.05
C GLU A 192 -0.99 -11.37 -8.92
N ALA A 193 -0.57 -10.66 -7.87
CA ALA A 193 0.11 -11.25 -6.72
C ALA A 193 -0.77 -12.31 -6.02
N ALA A 194 -2.04 -12.00 -5.75
CA ALA A 194 -2.97 -12.94 -5.14
C ALA A 194 -3.15 -14.22 -5.98
N ALA A 195 -3.26 -14.09 -7.31
CA ALA A 195 -3.39 -15.25 -8.21
C ALA A 195 -2.14 -16.14 -8.19
N ARG A 196 -0.94 -15.54 -8.07
CA ARG A 196 0.31 -16.30 -7.97
C ARG A 196 0.44 -17.03 -6.64
N TYR A 197 0.11 -16.38 -5.52
CA TYR A 197 0.10 -17.04 -4.22
C TYR A 197 -0.89 -18.22 -4.20
N ASP A 198 -2.09 -18.04 -4.76
CA ASP A 198 -3.09 -19.10 -4.86
C ASP A 198 -2.64 -20.28 -5.75
N HIS A 199 -1.98 -19.98 -6.87
CA HIS A 199 -1.35 -21.02 -7.70
C HIS A 199 -0.29 -21.80 -6.92
N GLU A 200 0.57 -21.11 -6.19
CA GLU A 200 1.65 -21.74 -5.43
C GLU A 200 1.15 -22.58 -4.27
N ILE A 201 0.13 -22.11 -3.55
CA ILE A 201 -0.54 -22.87 -2.49
C ILE A 201 -1.10 -24.18 -3.05
N ARG A 202 -1.73 -24.15 -4.23
CA ARG A 202 -2.22 -25.38 -4.90
C ARG A 202 -1.08 -26.31 -5.28
N ARG A 203 -0.04 -25.78 -5.94
CA ARG A 203 1.13 -26.56 -6.36
C ARG A 203 1.76 -27.28 -5.17
N LEU A 204 2.01 -26.57 -4.07
CA LEU A 204 2.59 -27.16 -2.86
C LEU A 204 1.67 -28.22 -2.27
N ARG A 205 0.34 -28.00 -2.20
CA ARG A 205 -0.60 -29.03 -1.69
C ARG A 205 -0.66 -30.30 -2.54
N GLU A 206 -0.42 -30.18 -3.85
CA GLU A 206 -0.39 -31.32 -4.78
C GLU A 206 0.92 -32.12 -4.70
N GLN A 207 1.99 -31.51 -4.19
CA GLN A 207 3.25 -32.20 -3.93
C GLN A 207 3.10 -33.10 -2.70
N ASN A 208 2.98 -34.41 -2.93
CA ASN A 208 3.06 -35.42 -1.88
C ASN A 208 4.49 -35.49 -1.32
N THR A 209 4.79 -34.78 -0.24
CA THR A 209 6.03 -34.98 0.51
C THR A 209 5.96 -36.26 1.33
N THR A 210 6.92 -37.16 1.10
CA THR A 210 6.98 -38.47 1.77
C THR A 210 7.81 -38.47 3.06
N GLY A 211 8.18 -37.31 3.61
CA GLY A 211 9.00 -37.16 4.81
C GLY A 211 8.40 -36.22 5.87
N TYR A 212 8.56 -36.55 7.15
CA TYR A 212 8.05 -35.73 8.27
C TYR A 212 8.67 -34.33 8.32
N ARG A 213 9.99 -34.23 8.13
CA ARG A 213 10.71 -32.94 8.15
C ARG A 213 10.27 -32.03 7.00
N ASP A 214 10.08 -32.62 5.83
CA ASP A 214 9.61 -31.90 4.64
C ASP A 214 8.17 -31.41 4.83
N ALA A 215 7.32 -32.22 5.46
CA ALA A 215 5.93 -31.85 5.76
C ALA A 215 5.84 -30.62 6.70
N VAL A 216 6.68 -30.53 7.74
CA VAL A 216 6.68 -29.37 8.66
C VAL A 216 7.15 -28.10 7.95
N LEU A 217 8.21 -28.19 7.13
CA LEU A 217 8.71 -27.06 6.35
C LEU A 217 7.67 -26.57 5.32
N GLN A 218 7.00 -27.51 4.65
CA GLN A 218 5.94 -27.22 3.71
C GLN A 218 4.70 -26.61 4.39
N GLU A 219 4.31 -27.09 5.57
CA GLU A 219 3.20 -26.54 6.34
C GLU A 219 3.48 -25.09 6.75
N ASN A 220 4.69 -24.80 7.24
CA ASN A 220 5.11 -23.44 7.55
C ASN A 220 5.07 -22.53 6.32
N LEU A 221 5.57 -23.00 5.18
CA LEU A 221 5.53 -22.26 3.91
C LEU A 221 4.09 -22.03 3.42
N LEU A 222 3.23 -23.04 3.52
CA LEU A 222 1.80 -22.93 3.18
C LEU A 222 1.07 -21.92 4.07
N SER A 223 1.39 -21.89 5.36
CA SER A 223 0.87 -20.91 6.31
C SER A 223 1.29 -19.50 5.92
N GLU A 224 2.58 -19.29 5.64
CA GLU A 224 3.13 -18.01 5.19
C GLU A 224 2.46 -17.53 3.87
N LEU A 225 2.37 -18.41 2.87
CA LEU A 225 1.71 -18.11 1.60
C LEU A 225 0.22 -17.77 1.79
N ALA A 226 -0.48 -18.48 2.68
CA ALA A 226 -1.89 -18.21 2.96
C ALA A 226 -2.10 -16.85 3.63
N ASP A 227 -1.18 -16.43 4.52
CA ASP A 227 -1.16 -15.11 5.12
C ASP A 227 -0.98 -14.02 4.05
N ARG A 228 0.08 -14.13 3.23
CA ARG A 228 0.39 -13.20 2.14
C ARG A 228 -0.71 -13.12 1.09
N HIS A 229 -1.29 -14.25 0.70
CA HIS A 229 -2.44 -14.31 -0.21
C HIS A 229 -3.62 -13.51 0.34
N THR A 230 -3.92 -13.65 1.64
CA THR A 230 -5.03 -12.93 2.25
C THR A 230 -4.75 -11.44 2.28
N TYR A 231 -3.55 -11.05 2.67
CA TYR A 231 -3.16 -9.65 2.71
C TYR A 231 -3.22 -8.98 1.33
N ALA A 232 -2.75 -9.67 0.28
CA ALA A 232 -2.89 -9.20 -1.10
C ALA A 232 -4.35 -9.02 -1.51
N ARG A 233 -5.26 -9.89 -1.07
CA ARG A 233 -6.71 -9.74 -1.33
C ARG A 233 -7.31 -8.55 -0.60
N VAL A 234 -6.93 -8.30 0.65
CA VAL A 234 -7.34 -7.12 1.42
C VAL A 234 -6.89 -5.85 0.69
N LEU A 235 -5.60 -5.74 0.37
CA LEU A 235 -5.06 -4.55 -0.30
C LEU A 235 -5.62 -4.36 -1.71
N ARG A 236 -5.96 -5.43 -2.42
CA ARG A 236 -6.69 -5.36 -3.70
C ARG A 236 -8.06 -4.69 -3.53
N ALA A 237 -8.81 -5.08 -2.50
CA ALA A 237 -10.14 -4.52 -2.20
C ALA A 237 -10.03 -3.05 -1.76
N VAL A 238 -9.07 -2.72 -0.90
CA VAL A 238 -8.77 -1.33 -0.52
C VAL A 238 -8.39 -0.48 -1.75
N SER A 239 -7.53 -0.99 -2.63
CA SER A 239 -7.14 -0.30 -3.87
C SER A 239 -8.33 -0.09 -4.82
N ALA A 240 -9.25 -1.07 -4.89
CA ALA A 240 -10.49 -0.92 -5.66
C ALA A 240 -11.36 0.21 -5.09
N ALA A 241 -11.54 0.24 -3.76
CA ALA A 241 -12.31 1.29 -3.09
C ALA A 241 -11.78 2.69 -3.44
N PHE A 242 -10.46 2.90 -3.33
CA PHE A 242 -9.85 4.19 -3.69
C PHE A 242 -9.89 4.51 -5.19
N THR A 243 -9.88 3.50 -6.06
CA THR A 243 -10.08 3.69 -7.50
C THR A 243 -11.49 4.21 -7.79
N PHE A 244 -12.50 3.70 -7.09
CA PHE A 244 -13.88 4.18 -7.22
C PHE A 244 -14.08 5.56 -6.59
N VAL A 245 -13.43 5.85 -5.46
CA VAL A 245 -13.39 7.20 -4.87
C VAL A 245 -12.83 8.22 -5.88
N GLN A 246 -11.72 7.90 -6.57
CA GLN A 246 -11.16 8.78 -7.61
C GLN A 246 -12.12 9.03 -8.79
N LYS A 247 -13.08 8.12 -9.02
CA LYS A 247 -14.11 8.21 -10.05
C LYS A 247 -15.41 8.84 -9.53
N ASN A 248 -15.46 9.28 -8.27
CA ASN A 248 -16.66 9.73 -7.55
C ASN A 248 -17.81 8.69 -7.54
N ASP A 249 -17.47 7.40 -7.57
CA ASP A 249 -18.45 6.30 -7.46
C ASP A 249 -18.45 5.76 -6.03
N PHE A 250 -19.11 6.49 -5.12
CA PHE A 250 -19.12 6.13 -3.70
C PHE A 250 -19.96 4.88 -3.38
N GLU A 251 -20.83 4.45 -4.30
CA GLU A 251 -21.58 3.20 -4.14
C GLU A 251 -20.68 1.98 -4.30
N GLU A 252 -19.91 1.90 -5.39
CA GLU A 252 -18.96 0.81 -5.62
C GLU A 252 -17.74 0.90 -4.70
N ALA A 253 -17.33 2.12 -4.31
CA ALA A 253 -16.30 2.31 -3.30
C ALA A 253 -16.70 1.70 -1.95
N ALA A 254 -17.94 1.92 -1.50
CA ALA A 254 -18.44 1.41 -0.24
C ALA A 254 -18.46 -0.14 -0.21
N LYS A 255 -18.95 -0.78 -1.28
CA LYS A 255 -18.92 -2.24 -1.43
C LYS A 255 -17.50 -2.80 -1.35
N SER A 256 -16.57 -2.16 -2.05
CA SER A 256 -15.15 -2.57 -2.06
C SER A 256 -14.48 -2.40 -0.69
N ALA A 257 -14.84 -1.34 0.05
CA ALA A 257 -14.35 -1.10 1.40
C ALA A 257 -14.92 -2.11 2.41
N GLU A 258 -16.21 -2.44 2.31
CA GLU A 258 -16.86 -3.49 3.10
C GLU A 258 -16.21 -4.86 2.85
N ASP A 259 -15.95 -5.20 1.58
CA ASP A 259 -15.21 -6.42 1.21
C ASP A 259 -13.81 -6.46 1.85
N ALA A 260 -13.10 -5.33 1.87
CA ALA A 260 -11.79 -5.22 2.50
C ALA A 260 -11.86 -5.45 4.03
N VAL A 261 -12.83 -4.83 4.70
CA VAL A 261 -13.08 -5.01 6.14
C VAL A 261 -13.42 -6.46 6.45
N GLY A 262 -14.35 -7.07 5.72
CA GLY A 262 -14.73 -8.47 5.93
C GLY A 262 -13.59 -9.47 5.65
N LEU A 263 -12.69 -9.16 4.71
CA LEU A 263 -11.45 -9.93 4.52
C LEU A 263 -10.47 -9.75 5.69
N GLY A 264 -10.34 -8.52 6.21
CA GLY A 264 -9.51 -8.21 7.37
C GLY A 264 -9.99 -8.86 8.67
N GLU A 265 -11.31 -8.90 8.91
CA GLU A 265 -11.92 -9.59 10.06
C GLU A 265 -11.63 -11.09 10.02
N ARG A 266 -11.91 -11.76 8.90
CA ARG A 266 -11.58 -13.19 8.72
C ARG A 266 -10.09 -13.48 8.85
N TRP A 267 -9.26 -12.50 8.52
CA TRP A 267 -7.82 -12.62 8.70
C TRP A 267 -7.44 -12.57 10.17
N LEU A 268 -7.93 -11.57 10.90
CA LEU A 268 -7.73 -11.44 12.35
C LEU A 268 -8.26 -12.67 13.10
N ASP A 269 -9.43 -13.18 12.75
CA ASP A 269 -10.02 -14.38 13.37
C ASP A 269 -9.13 -15.61 13.25
N ARG A 270 -8.49 -15.81 12.08
CA ARG A 270 -7.53 -16.90 11.89
C ARG A 270 -6.28 -16.71 12.74
N VAL A 271 -5.80 -15.47 12.87
CA VAL A 271 -4.63 -15.16 13.71
C VAL A 271 -4.94 -15.42 15.18
N VAL A 272 -6.14 -15.06 15.63
CA VAL A 272 -6.62 -15.35 16.99
C VAL A 272 -6.78 -16.86 17.22
N GLY A 273 -7.33 -17.59 16.24
CA GLY A 273 -7.51 -19.03 16.33
C GLY A 273 -6.22 -19.84 16.28
N ALA A 274 -5.15 -19.29 15.70
CA ALA A 274 -3.83 -19.93 15.57
C ALA A 274 -2.90 -19.71 16.79
N ASP A 275 -3.39 -19.09 17.87
CA ASP A 275 -2.61 -18.74 19.07
C ASP A 275 -1.33 -17.94 18.74
N LEU A 276 -1.43 -17.02 17.77
CA LEU A 276 -0.30 -16.19 17.38
C LEU A 276 0.04 -15.16 18.47
N PRO A 277 1.32 -14.73 18.57
CA PRO A 277 1.76 -13.77 19.57
C PRO A 277 0.89 -12.51 19.59
N GLU A 278 0.70 -11.93 20.78
CA GLU A 278 -0.12 -10.74 20.99
C GLU A 278 0.23 -9.60 20.02
N ILE A 279 1.53 -9.39 19.76
CA ILE A 279 1.99 -8.38 18.83
C ILE A 279 1.42 -8.56 17.41
N GLN A 280 1.28 -9.80 16.93
CA GLN A 280 0.70 -10.04 15.60
C GLN A 280 -0.80 -9.70 15.59
N ARG A 281 -1.51 -10.07 16.66
CA ARG A 281 -2.93 -9.73 16.83
C ARG A 281 -3.13 -8.22 16.85
N ASP A 282 -2.27 -7.48 17.56
CA ASP A 282 -2.34 -6.03 17.65
C ASP A 282 -2.07 -5.35 16.31
N ILE A 283 -1.07 -5.81 15.54
CA ILE A 283 -0.79 -5.30 14.19
C ILE A 283 -1.99 -5.51 13.26
N ARG A 284 -2.59 -6.72 13.26
CA ARG A 284 -3.76 -7.00 12.42
C ARG A 284 -4.99 -6.22 12.86
N SER A 285 -5.16 -6.01 14.16
CA SER A 285 -6.22 -5.17 14.71
C SER A 285 -6.03 -3.71 14.32
N GLN A 286 -4.79 -3.21 14.34
CA GLN A 286 -4.44 -1.86 13.88
C GLN A 286 -4.82 -1.65 12.41
N GLU A 287 -4.43 -2.58 11.53
CA GLU A 287 -4.74 -2.53 10.10
C GLU A 287 -6.25 -2.60 9.86
N LEU A 288 -6.96 -3.48 10.58
CA LEU A 288 -8.42 -3.59 10.47
C LEU A 288 -9.11 -2.28 10.89
N CYS A 289 -8.70 -1.67 12.00
CA CYS A 289 -9.24 -0.37 12.43
C CYS A 289 -8.99 0.72 11.39
N LEU A 290 -7.82 0.71 10.74
CA LEU A 290 -7.52 1.63 9.63
C LEU A 290 -8.52 1.44 8.48
N TYR A 291 -8.76 0.20 8.05
CA TYR A 291 -9.70 -0.11 6.98
C TYR A 291 -11.15 0.22 7.35
N GLN A 292 -11.56 -0.05 8.58
CA GLN A 292 -12.89 0.34 9.10
C GLN A 292 -13.07 1.85 9.10
N GLY A 293 -12.03 2.61 9.44
CA GLY A 293 -12.09 4.07 9.36
C GLY A 293 -12.26 4.57 7.92
N TRP A 294 -11.53 3.98 6.96
CA TRP A 294 -11.72 4.29 5.53
C TRP A 294 -13.12 3.93 5.02
N ALA A 295 -13.64 2.76 5.38
CA ALA A 295 -15.00 2.35 5.02
C ALA A 295 -16.05 3.32 5.58
N ALA A 296 -15.92 3.72 6.85
CA ALA A 296 -16.81 4.70 7.46
C ALA A 296 -16.73 6.08 6.77
N TRP A 297 -15.54 6.55 6.38
CA TRP A 297 -15.41 7.80 5.63
C TRP A 297 -16.08 7.71 4.24
N ILE A 298 -15.89 6.61 3.50
CA ILE A 298 -16.55 6.39 2.20
C ILE A 298 -18.08 6.38 2.36
N GLU A 299 -18.59 5.77 3.43
CA GLU A 299 -20.02 5.79 3.76
C GLU A 299 -20.54 7.18 4.11
N ALA A 300 -19.70 8.07 4.65
CA ALA A 300 -20.06 9.46 4.86
C ALA A 300 -20.23 10.20 3.52
N GLU A 301 -19.31 10.01 2.58
CA GLU A 301 -19.41 10.59 1.23
C GLU A 301 -20.64 10.05 0.49
N ARG A 302 -20.90 8.74 0.56
CA ARG A 302 -22.12 8.12 0.01
C ARG A 302 -23.40 8.70 0.62
N ALA A 303 -23.39 9.00 1.92
CA ALA A 303 -24.52 9.61 2.60
C ALA A 303 -24.79 11.05 2.11
N ILE A 304 -23.75 11.83 1.78
CA ILE A 304 -23.89 13.15 1.15
C ILE A 304 -24.63 13.03 -0.19
N ASP A 305 -24.23 12.08 -1.05
CA ASP A 305 -24.87 11.87 -2.36
C ASP A 305 -26.36 11.49 -2.22
N ARG A 306 -26.70 10.77 -1.14
CA ARG A 306 -28.08 10.39 -0.80
C ARG A 306 -28.85 11.46 -0.04
N LYS A 307 -28.22 12.60 0.28
CA LYS A 307 -28.76 13.68 1.13
C LYS A 307 -29.13 13.21 2.54
N ASP A 308 -28.46 12.20 3.06
CA ASP A 308 -28.58 11.72 4.43
C ASP A 308 -27.53 12.41 5.32
N TRP A 309 -27.85 13.63 5.75
CA TRP A 309 -26.92 14.47 6.52
C TRP A 309 -26.61 13.90 7.91
N THR A 310 -27.59 13.27 8.56
CA THR A 310 -27.43 12.62 9.86
C THR A 310 -26.54 11.39 9.74
N GLY A 311 -26.74 10.58 8.69
CA GLY A 311 -25.88 9.43 8.37
C GLY A 311 -24.45 9.87 8.11
N CYS A 312 -24.24 10.95 7.34
CA CYS A 312 -22.92 11.54 7.12
C CYS A 312 -22.21 11.87 8.45
N ASP A 313 -22.87 12.60 9.36
CA ASP A 313 -22.26 13.00 10.64
C ASP A 313 -21.98 11.81 11.59
N ALA A 314 -22.80 10.75 11.52
CA ALA A 314 -22.54 9.51 12.24
C ALA A 314 -21.31 8.79 11.69
N ASN A 315 -21.21 8.66 10.37
CA ASN A 315 -20.11 7.99 9.67
C ASN A 315 -18.78 8.74 9.83
N LEU A 316 -18.77 10.08 9.81
CA LEU A 316 -17.57 10.87 10.08
C LEU A 316 -17.03 10.67 11.51
N ARG A 317 -17.93 10.51 12.50
CA ARG A 317 -17.52 10.17 13.88
C ARG A 317 -16.94 8.77 13.96
N ALA A 318 -17.63 7.79 13.36
CA ALA A 318 -17.14 6.42 13.32
C ALA A 318 -15.76 6.32 12.66
N ALA A 319 -15.52 7.05 11.56
CA ALA A 319 -14.22 7.11 10.90
C ALA A 319 -13.11 7.62 11.84
N ARG A 320 -13.36 8.75 12.52
CA ARG A 320 -12.43 9.31 13.51
C ARG A 320 -12.12 8.33 14.64
N ASP A 321 -13.15 7.71 15.22
CA ASP A 321 -13.00 6.79 16.34
C ASP A 321 -12.10 5.60 15.94
N ARG A 322 -12.32 5.04 14.74
CA ARG A 322 -11.52 3.92 14.20
C ARG A 322 -10.08 4.29 13.87
N TRP A 323 -9.84 5.47 13.29
CA TRP A 323 -8.47 5.92 13.04
C TRP A 323 -7.72 6.27 14.32
N THR A 324 -8.42 6.77 15.34
CA THR A 324 -7.85 6.98 16.68
C THR A 324 -7.44 5.64 17.30
N GLU A 325 -8.33 4.64 17.27
CA GLU A 325 -8.03 3.28 17.76
C GLU A 325 -6.85 2.64 17.02
N SER A 326 -6.78 2.80 15.69
CA SER A 326 -5.64 2.36 14.88
C SER A 326 -4.34 3.05 15.30
N THR A 327 -4.38 4.37 15.53
CA THR A 327 -3.22 5.15 15.98
C THR A 327 -2.74 4.70 17.36
N ASP A 328 -3.66 4.47 18.30
CA ASP A 328 -3.33 4.00 19.65
C ASP A 328 -2.69 2.60 19.63
N LEU A 329 -3.20 1.69 18.80
CA LEU A 329 -2.57 0.39 18.55
C LEU A 329 -1.17 0.57 17.93
N GLY A 330 -1.03 1.47 16.96
CA GLY A 330 0.27 1.79 16.34
C GLY A 330 1.29 2.34 17.33
N ILE A 331 0.88 3.18 18.28
CA ILE A 331 1.75 3.69 19.34
C ILE A 331 2.19 2.54 20.26
N ARG A 332 1.26 1.67 20.67
CA ARG A 332 1.58 0.49 21.50
C ARG A 332 2.57 -0.45 20.80
N ASN A 333 2.39 -0.70 19.51
CA ASN A 333 3.32 -1.50 18.71
C ASN A 333 4.69 -0.84 18.62
N GLY A 334 4.75 0.49 18.42
CA GLY A 334 6.00 1.25 18.42
C GLY A 334 6.77 1.16 19.74
N LEU A 335 6.07 1.19 20.88
CA LEU A 335 6.68 1.00 22.21
C LEU A 335 7.27 -0.41 22.40
N ARG A 336 6.82 -1.39 21.62
CA ARG A 336 7.38 -2.75 21.58
C ARG A 336 8.47 -2.91 20.51
N GLY A 337 8.91 -1.82 19.88
CA GLY A 337 9.93 -1.83 18.83
C GLY A 337 9.40 -2.20 17.44
N VAL A 338 8.09 -2.37 17.27
CA VAL A 338 7.49 -2.69 15.98
C VAL A 338 6.99 -1.42 15.31
N VAL A 339 7.62 -1.05 14.21
CA VAL A 339 7.15 0.06 13.37
C VAL A 339 6.12 -0.50 12.39
N VAL A 340 4.90 0.03 12.47
CA VAL A 340 3.80 -0.26 11.55
C VAL A 340 3.32 1.06 11.00
N GLY A 341 2.88 1.09 9.74
CA GLY A 341 2.25 2.28 9.16
C GLY A 341 1.13 2.80 10.06
N GLN A 342 1.27 4.02 10.55
CA GLN A 342 0.26 4.70 11.36
C GLN A 342 -0.67 5.51 10.46
N ALA A 343 -1.93 5.65 10.87
CA ALA A 343 -2.80 6.65 10.28
C ALA A 343 -2.18 8.03 10.55
N ASP A 344 -1.93 8.82 9.50
CA ASP A 344 -1.59 10.22 9.70
C ASP A 344 -2.85 10.97 10.12
N MET A 345 -3.07 11.06 11.43
CA MET A 345 -4.25 11.71 12.00
C MET A 345 -4.41 13.16 11.54
N GLY A 346 -3.32 13.87 11.22
CA GLY A 346 -3.40 15.22 10.67
C GLY A 346 -4.09 15.22 9.30
N SER A 347 -3.63 14.36 8.39
CA SER A 347 -4.25 14.19 7.07
C SER A 347 -5.70 13.68 7.16
N MET A 348 -5.97 12.75 8.08
CA MET A 348 -7.33 12.22 8.28
C MET A 348 -8.30 13.29 8.80
N GLU A 349 -7.88 14.12 9.74
CA GLU A 349 -8.72 15.21 10.27
C GLU A 349 -9.03 16.27 9.20
N LEU A 350 -8.06 16.57 8.33
CA LEU A 350 -8.28 17.44 7.17
C LEU A 350 -9.31 16.85 6.21
N LEU A 351 -9.24 15.54 5.96
CA LEU A 351 -10.21 14.84 5.13
C LEU A 351 -11.63 14.90 5.73
N LEU A 352 -11.78 14.60 7.03
CA LEU A 352 -13.09 14.69 7.71
C LEU A 352 -13.66 16.12 7.68
N LEU A 353 -12.81 17.13 7.83
CA LEU A 353 -13.21 18.53 7.76
C LEU A 353 -13.66 18.90 6.34
N ALA A 354 -12.95 18.45 5.31
CA ALA A 354 -13.32 18.68 3.92
C ALA A 354 -14.68 18.06 3.59
N THR A 355 -14.90 16.79 3.98
CA THR A 355 -16.19 16.10 3.80
C THR A 355 -17.33 16.82 4.54
N ARG A 356 -17.10 17.30 5.77
CA ARG A 356 -18.10 18.10 6.50
C ARG A 356 -18.44 19.40 5.78
N ARG A 357 -17.44 20.13 5.28
CA ARG A 357 -17.68 21.35 4.50
C ARG A 357 -18.50 21.07 3.24
N ARG A 358 -18.19 19.98 2.53
CA ARG A 358 -18.96 19.53 1.36
C ARG A 358 -20.41 19.25 1.75
N ARG A 359 -20.65 18.46 2.81
CA ARG A 359 -21.99 18.19 3.37
C ARG A 359 -22.77 19.48 3.63
N ASP A 360 -22.18 20.45 4.34
CA ASP A 360 -22.86 21.70 4.69
C ASP A 360 -23.22 22.55 3.45
N ILE A 361 -22.35 22.53 2.43
CA ILE A 361 -22.61 23.20 1.15
C ILE A 361 -23.78 22.53 0.41
N GLU A 362 -23.75 21.20 0.29
CA GLU A 362 -24.79 20.41 -0.38
C GLU A 362 -26.15 20.52 0.32
N GLU A 363 -26.17 20.48 1.67
CA GLU A 363 -27.39 20.69 2.46
C GLU A 363 -27.99 22.07 2.18
N ARG A 364 -27.18 23.12 2.23
CA ARG A 364 -27.62 24.49 1.96
C ARG A 364 -28.13 24.65 0.53
N LEU A 365 -27.43 24.09 -0.46
CA LEU A 365 -27.86 24.11 -1.86
C LEU A 365 -29.18 23.36 -2.05
N GLY A 366 -29.36 22.22 -1.37
CA GLY A 366 -30.63 21.49 -1.36
C GLY A 366 -31.80 22.35 -0.87
N VAL A 367 -31.62 23.04 0.25
CA VAL A 367 -32.64 23.97 0.79
C VAL A 367 -32.95 25.10 -0.18
N GLU A 368 -31.94 25.71 -0.80
CA GLU A 368 -32.13 26.80 -1.75
C GLU A 368 -32.81 26.32 -3.05
N ILE A 369 -32.45 25.15 -3.56
CA ILE A 369 -33.13 24.52 -4.71
C ILE A 369 -34.62 24.29 -4.41
N ASP A 370 -34.94 23.76 -3.23
CA ASP A 370 -36.33 23.52 -2.84
C ASP A 370 -37.10 24.81 -2.58
N ARG A 371 -36.43 25.87 -2.12
CA ARG A 371 -37.00 27.22 -2.06
C ARG A 371 -37.30 27.76 -3.46
N LEU A 372 -36.34 27.72 -4.37
CA LEU A 372 -36.50 28.19 -5.75
C LEU A 372 -37.58 27.40 -6.50
N ARG A 373 -37.67 26.08 -6.29
CA ARG A 373 -38.75 25.24 -6.86
C ARG A 373 -40.13 25.63 -6.35
N ARG A 374 -40.26 25.98 -5.07
CA ARG A 374 -41.52 26.51 -4.51
C ARG A 374 -41.84 27.88 -5.09
N ASP A 375 -40.85 28.76 -5.15
CA ASP A 375 -41.03 30.11 -5.72
C ASP A 375 -41.48 30.07 -7.19
N ILE A 376 -40.86 29.21 -8.00
CA ILE A 376 -41.30 28.96 -9.38
C ILE A 376 -42.72 28.38 -9.41
N ARG A 377 -43.06 27.44 -8.54
CA ARG A 377 -44.41 26.85 -8.49
C ARG A 377 -45.48 27.88 -8.11
N ASP A 378 -45.17 28.76 -7.17
CA ASP A 378 -46.13 29.68 -6.55
C ASP A 378 -46.25 31.01 -7.33
N HIS A 379 -45.17 31.46 -7.97
CA HIS A 379 -45.10 32.78 -8.62
C HIS A 379 -44.81 32.74 -10.12
N ALA A 380 -44.37 31.62 -10.71
CA ALA A 380 -44.20 31.58 -12.15
C ALA A 380 -45.58 31.60 -12.83
N PRO A 381 -45.83 32.53 -13.76
CA PRO A 381 -47.05 32.48 -14.55
C PRO A 381 -47.13 31.11 -15.26
N PRO A 382 -48.32 30.50 -15.38
CA PRO A 382 -48.47 29.24 -16.09
C PRO A 382 -47.90 29.37 -17.49
N VAL A 383 -46.80 28.67 -17.75
CA VAL A 383 -46.21 28.60 -19.08
C VAL A 383 -47.07 27.64 -19.90
N TYR A 384 -48.04 28.19 -20.61
CA TYR A 384 -48.81 27.43 -21.59
C TYR A 384 -47.91 27.20 -22.82
N ILE A 385 -47.32 26.01 -22.91
CA ILE A 385 -46.68 25.56 -24.15
C ILE A 385 -47.80 25.12 -25.09
N THR A 386 -48.28 26.04 -25.93
CA THR A 386 -49.19 25.70 -27.02
C THR A 386 -48.38 25.14 -28.19
N ASN A 387 -48.46 23.82 -28.40
CA ASN A 387 -47.89 23.19 -29.58
C ASN A 387 -48.77 23.52 -30.80
N THR A 388 -48.52 24.66 -31.43
CA THR A 388 -49.26 25.14 -32.61
C THR A 388 -48.71 24.49 -33.88
N ASN A 389 -48.99 23.19 -34.04
CA ASN A 389 -48.84 22.51 -35.33
C ASN A 389 -50.01 22.80 -36.30
N GLN A 390 -50.86 23.79 -36.00
CA GLN A 390 -51.94 24.22 -36.87
C GLN A 390 -51.76 25.70 -37.20
N GLN A 391 -51.54 25.98 -38.48
CA GLN A 391 -51.59 27.32 -39.08
C GLN A 391 -52.90 28.00 -38.68
N GLY A 392 -52.83 28.95 -37.76
CA GLY A 392 -53.94 29.79 -37.34
C GLY A 392 -53.43 30.87 -36.39
N ASP A 393 -53.82 32.12 -36.65
CA ASP A 393 -53.36 33.32 -35.96
C ASP A 393 -53.30 33.14 -34.43
N THR A 394 -52.10 33.36 -33.87
CA THR A 394 -51.88 33.34 -32.42
C THR A 394 -52.23 34.70 -31.83
N MET A 395 -53.24 34.73 -30.95
CA MET A 395 -53.48 35.88 -30.08
C MET A 395 -52.38 35.98 -29.01
N THR A 396 -51.54 37.00 -29.14
CA THR A 396 -50.60 37.43 -28.10
C THR A 396 -51.36 37.97 -26.89
N THR A 397 -51.20 37.33 -25.73
CA THR A 397 -51.44 37.97 -24.44
C THR A 397 -50.11 38.48 -23.87
N ASN A 398 -50.19 39.53 -23.04
CA ASN A 398 -49.12 40.46 -22.64
C ASN A 398 -47.86 39.88 -21.95
N ARG A 399 -47.65 38.56 -21.94
CA ARG A 399 -46.42 37.94 -21.41
C ARG A 399 -46.09 36.58 -22.03
N SER A 400 -46.41 36.37 -23.31
CA SER A 400 -45.93 35.19 -24.04
C SER A 400 -44.47 35.38 -24.48
N VAL A 401 -43.55 34.62 -23.90
CA VAL A 401 -42.22 34.42 -24.51
C VAL A 401 -42.39 33.36 -25.59
N SER A 402 -42.55 33.79 -26.85
CA SER A 402 -42.63 32.88 -27.99
C SER A 402 -41.21 32.45 -28.37
N PHE A 403 -40.88 31.18 -28.16
CA PHE A 403 -39.68 30.59 -28.74
C PHE A 403 -39.99 30.11 -30.16
N SER A 404 -39.80 30.97 -31.15
CA SER A 404 -39.82 30.56 -32.56
C SER A 404 -38.46 29.97 -32.93
N SER A 405 -38.28 28.66 -32.72
CA SER A 405 -37.18 27.93 -33.33
C SER A 405 -37.48 27.78 -34.82
N GLN A 406 -37.01 28.72 -35.64
CA GLN A 406 -37.02 28.62 -37.10
C GLN A 406 -35.78 27.81 -37.54
N GLY A 407 -35.70 26.56 -37.09
CA GLY A 407 -34.75 25.58 -37.58
C GLY A 407 -35.48 24.64 -38.51
N ASP A 408 -35.03 24.54 -39.76
CA ASP A 408 -35.56 23.65 -40.79
C ASP A 408 -35.31 22.18 -40.37
N MET A 409 -36.19 21.64 -39.52
CA MET A 409 -36.15 20.24 -39.07
C MET A 409 -36.71 19.32 -40.17
N ARG A 410 -35.99 19.23 -41.28
CA ARG A 410 -36.07 18.07 -42.20
C ARG A 410 -34.97 17.07 -41.83
N GLY A 411 -35.16 16.42 -40.70
CA GLY A 411 -34.40 15.25 -40.29
C GLY A 411 -35.35 14.18 -39.78
N ASN A 412 -35.34 13.01 -40.42
CA ASN A 412 -36.10 11.83 -40.03
C ASN A 412 -35.90 11.50 -38.54
N PHE A 413 -36.92 11.72 -37.72
CA PHE A 413 -36.97 11.20 -36.36
C PHE A 413 -37.68 9.86 -36.36
N ALA A 414 -36.89 8.80 -36.27
CA ALA A 414 -37.28 7.55 -35.64
C ALA A 414 -36.35 7.34 -34.44
N GLY A 415 -36.87 7.62 -33.25
CA GLY A 415 -36.31 7.16 -31.97
C GLY A 415 -35.19 8.01 -31.38
N GLU A 416 -35.32 8.25 -30.07
CA GLU A 416 -34.29 8.67 -29.11
C GLU A 416 -34.05 10.20 -28.94
N SER A 417 -34.42 10.69 -27.75
CA SER A 417 -34.24 12.07 -27.28
C SER A 417 -32.75 12.43 -27.19
N VAL A 418 -32.25 13.17 -28.17
CA VAL A 418 -30.96 13.85 -28.09
C VAL A 418 -31.18 15.25 -27.51
N VAL A 419 -30.77 15.44 -26.25
CA VAL A 419 -30.56 16.76 -25.66
C VAL A 419 -29.35 17.38 -26.37
N GLY A 420 -29.61 18.17 -27.41
CA GLY A 420 -28.57 18.91 -28.12
C GLY A 420 -28.06 20.06 -27.27
N ALA A 421 -26.89 19.89 -26.64
CA ALA A 421 -26.15 20.98 -26.02
C ALA A 421 -25.61 21.89 -27.13
N THR A 422 -26.21 23.08 -27.26
CA THR A 422 -25.66 24.18 -28.05
C THR A 422 -24.38 24.67 -27.36
N TYR A 423 -23.23 24.38 -27.96
CA TYR A 423 -21.93 24.89 -27.51
C TYR A 423 -21.88 26.38 -27.82
N THR A 424 -22.16 27.21 -26.82
CA THR A 424 -21.94 28.66 -26.85
C THR A 424 -20.57 28.87 -26.23
N ASP A 425 -19.61 29.33 -27.03
CA ASP A 425 -18.27 29.71 -26.60
C ASP A 425 -18.38 30.96 -25.71
N ASN A 426 -18.67 30.72 -24.44
CA ASN A 426 -18.63 31.70 -23.38
C ASN A 426 -17.19 31.79 -22.89
N SER A 427 -16.41 32.66 -23.52
CA SER A 427 -15.28 33.30 -22.84
C SER A 427 -15.85 34.15 -21.71
N GLN A 428 -16.24 33.49 -20.61
CA GLN A 428 -16.53 34.12 -19.35
C GLN A 428 -15.23 34.77 -18.89
N SER A 429 -15.14 36.08 -19.13
CA SER A 429 -14.46 36.98 -18.22
C SER A 429 -14.77 36.53 -16.79
N ILE A 430 -13.75 36.52 -15.93
CA ILE A 430 -13.85 36.24 -14.50
C ILE A 430 -14.74 37.35 -13.88
N GLU A 431 -16.04 37.23 -14.11
CA GLU A 431 -17.13 37.97 -13.49
C GLU A 431 -17.78 37.10 -12.40
N SER A 432 -17.10 36.03 -11.96
CA SER A 432 -17.32 35.53 -10.61
C SER A 432 -16.80 36.61 -9.67
N GLY A 433 -17.70 37.33 -9.03
CA GLY A 433 -17.46 38.52 -8.20
C GLY A 433 -16.62 38.32 -6.94
N MET A 434 -15.61 37.45 -6.98
CA MET A 434 -14.57 37.35 -5.97
C MET A 434 -13.54 38.45 -6.22
N SER A 435 -13.26 39.23 -5.20
CA SER A 435 -12.30 40.33 -5.32
C SER A 435 -10.88 39.78 -5.46
N LEU A 436 -10.02 40.41 -6.25
CA LEU A 436 -8.59 40.06 -6.33
C LEU A 436 -7.90 40.02 -4.95
N ARG A 437 -8.48 40.69 -3.94
CA ARG A 437 -8.03 40.62 -2.55
C ARG A 437 -8.31 39.28 -1.87
N GLU A 438 -9.46 38.66 -2.14
CA GLU A 438 -9.78 37.32 -1.63
C GLU A 438 -8.88 36.27 -2.29
N LEU A 439 -8.67 36.39 -3.61
CA LEU A 439 -7.72 35.54 -4.32
C LEU A 439 -6.29 35.69 -3.77
N ALA A 440 -5.85 36.91 -3.44
CA ALA A 440 -4.56 37.11 -2.79
C ALA A 440 -4.45 36.42 -1.42
N LYS A 441 -5.56 36.27 -0.69
CA LYS A 441 -5.57 35.54 0.58
C LYS A 441 -5.42 34.03 0.34
N GLU A 442 -6.15 33.47 -0.61
CA GLU A 442 -6.01 32.05 -0.97
C GLU A 442 -4.62 31.72 -1.53
N LEU A 443 -4.01 32.62 -2.32
CA LEU A 443 -2.64 32.45 -2.81
C LEU A 443 -1.60 32.50 -1.69
N ALA A 444 -1.82 33.32 -0.66
CA ALA A 444 -0.96 33.32 0.53
C ALA A 444 -1.07 31.99 1.31
N GLU A 445 -2.30 31.47 1.49
CA GLU A 445 -2.54 30.17 2.11
C GLU A 445 -1.91 29.01 1.32
N LEU A 446 -2.01 29.06 -0.02
CA LEU A 446 -1.34 28.12 -0.92
C LEU A 446 0.19 28.19 -0.79
N ARG A 447 0.78 29.40 -0.79
CA ARG A 447 2.24 29.59 -0.63
C ARG A 447 2.74 29.02 0.69
N ASP A 448 2.07 29.32 1.79
CA ASP A 448 2.48 28.87 3.11
C ASP A 448 2.36 27.34 3.25
N SER A 449 1.39 26.73 2.57
CA SER A 449 1.23 25.27 2.50
C SER A 449 2.27 24.59 1.59
N LEU A 450 2.73 25.27 0.55
CA LEU A 450 3.76 24.78 -0.37
C LEU A 450 5.18 24.87 0.23
N ALA A 451 5.45 25.86 1.08
CA ALA A 451 6.80 26.15 1.58
C ALA A 451 7.52 24.95 2.26
N PRO A 452 6.87 24.11 3.09
CA PRO A 452 7.51 22.94 3.68
C PRO A 452 7.85 21.82 2.68
N GLY A 453 7.19 21.81 1.51
CA GLY A 453 7.32 20.77 0.49
C GLY A 453 8.44 21.01 -0.53
N VAL A 454 9.09 22.18 -0.51
CA VAL A 454 10.11 22.56 -1.50
C VAL A 454 11.43 21.85 -1.24
N ARG A 455 11.87 21.02 -2.19
CA ARG A 455 13.10 20.20 -2.11
C ARG A 455 14.13 20.56 -3.18
N SER A 456 13.72 21.25 -4.23
CA SER A 456 14.58 21.59 -5.38
C SER A 456 14.58 23.10 -5.70
N GLU A 457 15.61 23.58 -6.39
CA GLU A 457 15.66 24.99 -6.86
C GLU A 457 14.51 25.33 -7.82
N GLN A 458 14.07 24.37 -8.64
CA GLN A 458 12.92 24.57 -9.52
C GLN A 458 11.61 24.75 -8.74
N GLU A 459 11.44 24.04 -7.62
CA GLU A 459 10.28 24.24 -6.73
C GLU A 459 10.36 25.55 -5.97
N LYS A 460 11.56 26.03 -5.61
CA LYS A 460 11.75 27.38 -5.03
C LYS A 460 11.33 28.47 -6.02
N GLU A 461 11.73 28.34 -7.28
CA GLU A 461 11.34 29.28 -8.35
C GLU A 461 9.81 29.29 -8.55
N ARG A 462 9.17 28.13 -8.56
CA ARG A 462 7.70 28.05 -8.65
C ARG A 462 7.00 28.63 -7.43
N LEU A 463 7.53 28.41 -6.23
CA LEU A 463 6.99 29.02 -5.00
C LEU A 463 7.10 30.55 -5.06
N GLU A 464 8.20 31.07 -5.59
CA GLU A 464 8.40 32.51 -5.80
C GLU A 464 7.38 33.08 -6.80
N HIS A 465 7.03 32.35 -7.85
CA HIS A 465 5.93 32.75 -8.74
C HIS A 465 4.56 32.76 -8.06
N VAL A 466 4.27 31.85 -7.13
CA VAL A 466 3.03 31.92 -6.32
C VAL A 466 3.02 33.19 -5.45
N ARG A 467 4.17 33.53 -4.84
CA ARG A 467 4.34 34.77 -4.06
C ARG A 467 4.15 36.03 -4.92
N GLN A 468 4.68 36.05 -6.14
CA GLN A 468 4.52 37.17 -7.06
C GLN A 468 3.08 37.29 -7.58
N ALA A 469 2.39 36.17 -7.82
CA ALA A 469 0.97 36.18 -8.15
C ALA A 469 0.11 36.74 -7.00
N GLU A 470 0.42 36.37 -5.75
CA GLU A 470 -0.21 36.93 -4.54
C GLU A 470 -0.02 38.46 -4.46
N GLU A 471 1.19 38.96 -4.71
CA GLU A 471 1.48 40.41 -4.71
C GLU A 471 0.74 41.16 -5.81
N ALA A 472 0.72 40.61 -7.03
CA ALA A 472 -0.02 41.18 -8.15
C ALA A 472 -1.53 41.20 -7.89
N ALA A 473 -2.09 40.13 -7.30
CA ALA A 473 -3.48 40.08 -6.88
C ALA A 473 -3.81 41.15 -5.81
N ARG A 474 -2.93 41.38 -4.83
CA ARG A 474 -3.10 42.49 -3.85
C ARG A 474 -3.08 43.86 -4.50
N ALA A 475 -2.24 44.04 -5.51
CA ALA A 475 -2.11 45.29 -6.26
C ALA A 475 -3.27 45.53 -7.24
N GLY A 476 -4.11 44.52 -7.50
CA GLY A 476 -5.15 44.58 -8.53
C GLY A 476 -4.62 44.42 -9.96
N ASP A 477 -3.38 43.92 -10.13
CA ASP A 477 -2.77 43.67 -11.42
C ASP A 477 -3.10 42.25 -11.90
N GLU A 478 -4.29 42.11 -12.48
CA GLU A 478 -4.80 40.83 -12.97
C GLU A 478 -3.87 40.22 -14.04
N LYS A 479 -3.22 41.05 -14.86
CA LYS A 479 -2.38 40.57 -15.95
C LYS A 479 -1.12 39.91 -15.41
N SER A 480 -0.37 40.61 -14.55
CA SER A 480 0.84 40.05 -13.96
C SER A 480 0.54 38.87 -13.04
N MET A 481 -0.60 38.88 -12.35
CA MET A 481 -1.07 37.73 -11.57
C MET A 481 -1.20 36.48 -12.46
N LYS A 482 -1.88 36.58 -13.61
CA LYS A 482 -2.03 35.45 -14.53
C LYS A 482 -0.71 34.96 -15.11
N GLU A 483 0.19 35.87 -15.47
CA GLU A 483 1.54 35.52 -15.96
C GLU A 483 2.32 34.71 -14.92
N HIS A 484 2.27 35.12 -13.65
CA HIS A 484 2.94 34.40 -12.56
C HIS A 484 2.26 33.07 -12.20
N LEU A 485 0.93 32.99 -12.23
CA LEU A 485 0.21 31.72 -12.03
C LEU A 485 0.50 30.72 -13.17
N ALA A 486 0.61 31.20 -14.41
CA ALA A 486 1.00 30.36 -15.54
C ALA A 486 2.43 29.80 -15.38
N ALA A 487 3.36 30.62 -14.85
CA ALA A 487 4.72 30.20 -14.56
C ALA A 487 4.82 29.24 -13.36
N ALA A 488 3.99 29.41 -12.33
CA ALA A 488 3.85 28.44 -11.23
C ALA A 488 3.32 27.07 -11.73
N GLY A 489 2.48 27.10 -12.76
CA GLY A 489 2.11 25.98 -13.61
C GLY A 489 1.37 24.83 -12.90
N LYS A 490 1.44 23.63 -13.49
CA LYS A 490 0.74 22.41 -13.01
C LYS A 490 1.10 21.99 -11.58
N TRP A 491 2.24 22.43 -11.07
CA TRP A 491 2.69 22.12 -9.72
C TRP A 491 1.82 22.82 -8.66
N ALA A 492 1.60 24.13 -8.82
CA ALA A 492 0.70 24.87 -7.93
C ALA A 492 -0.75 24.37 -8.04
N LEU A 493 -1.20 24.00 -9.25
CA LEU A 493 -2.54 23.45 -9.48
C LEU A 493 -2.77 22.15 -8.68
N ALA A 494 -1.87 21.18 -8.78
CA ALA A 494 -1.99 19.90 -8.10
C ALA A 494 -2.04 20.04 -6.56
N PHE A 495 -1.47 21.12 -6.01
CA PHE A 495 -1.55 21.45 -4.58
C PHE A 495 -2.82 22.23 -4.22
N ALA A 496 -3.24 23.18 -5.05
CA ALA A 496 -4.50 23.90 -4.86
C ALA A 496 -5.71 22.94 -4.86
N GLU A 497 -5.71 21.96 -5.76
CA GLU A 497 -6.73 20.88 -5.82
C GLU A 497 -6.76 20.05 -4.53
N LYS A 498 -5.57 19.71 -3.98
CA LYS A 498 -5.47 18.96 -2.72
C LYS A 498 -5.96 19.74 -1.50
N LEU A 499 -5.77 21.06 -1.51
CA LEU A 499 -6.19 21.94 -0.41
C LEU A 499 -7.62 22.48 -0.59
N ALA A 500 -8.30 22.10 -1.68
CA ALA A 500 -9.64 22.58 -2.05
C ALA A 500 -9.75 24.12 -2.10
N LEU A 501 -8.69 24.80 -2.55
CA LEU A 501 -8.66 26.26 -2.71
C LEU A 501 -9.28 26.64 -4.06
N SER A 502 -10.62 26.64 -4.09
CA SER A 502 -11.42 26.77 -5.32
C SER A 502 -11.09 28.00 -6.17
N ALA A 503 -10.73 29.15 -5.59
CA ALA A 503 -10.43 30.34 -6.39
C ALA A 503 -9.00 30.34 -6.92
N ALA A 504 -8.04 29.90 -6.10
CA ALA A 504 -6.67 29.67 -6.57
C ALA A 504 -6.62 28.64 -7.70
N GLU A 505 -7.37 27.54 -7.59
CA GLU A 505 -7.50 26.51 -8.63
C GLU A 505 -8.03 27.10 -9.95
N VAL A 506 -9.17 27.80 -9.91
CA VAL A 506 -9.80 28.41 -11.09
C VAL A 506 -8.86 29.45 -11.74
N ALA A 507 -8.19 30.28 -10.93
CA ALA A 507 -7.25 31.27 -11.43
C ALA A 507 -6.03 30.63 -12.11
N ILE A 508 -5.50 29.54 -11.54
CA ILE A 508 -4.38 28.80 -12.15
C ILE A 508 -4.82 28.16 -13.47
N ARG A 509 -5.99 27.50 -13.52
CA ARG A 509 -6.52 26.89 -14.75
C ARG A 509 -6.73 27.92 -15.88
N ALA A 510 -7.37 29.04 -15.56
CA ALA A 510 -7.56 30.14 -16.51
C ALA A 510 -6.22 30.69 -17.03
N SER A 511 -5.19 30.76 -16.17
CA SER A 511 -3.88 31.30 -16.53
C SER A 511 -3.06 30.38 -17.43
N ILE A 512 -3.21 29.06 -17.29
CA ILE A 512 -2.53 28.08 -18.15
C ILE A 512 -3.33 27.73 -19.42
N GLY A 513 -4.52 28.30 -19.60
CA GLY A 513 -5.41 28.03 -20.73
C GLY A 513 -6.00 26.62 -20.73
N ALA A 514 -6.29 26.07 -19.54
CA ALA A 514 -6.85 24.73 -19.34
C ALA A 514 -8.35 24.74 -19.04
#